data_AF-A0A845G108-F1
#
_entry.id   AF-A0A845G108-F1
#
_cell.length_a   1.000
_cell.length_b   1.000
_cell.length_c   1.000
_cell.angle_alpha   90.00
_cell.angle_beta   90.00
_cell.angle_gamma   90.00
#
_symmetry.space_group_name_H-M   'P 1'
#
loop_
_entity.id
_entity.type
_entity.pdbx_description
1 polymer ?
#
loop_
_entity_poly.entity_id
_entity_poly.type
_entity_poly.pdbx_seq_one_letter_code
_entity_poly.pdbx_strand_id
1 'polypeptide(L)'
;MKTRILIIGIFAFLSVIFLYGVYQPGLSDKDSGILANLGTGFVGTALTVLIVDWLYERRETARQLPKRIVVHEDVRLLVARSVGFWFNAYMASVPGELPTSIAHLIQPESIDKIRGHLDMNSVPNVTPRRTWWQFLPEQTIDLKNLAEKILHRHSEILDPEAYRLVSQLAQSLIDPNIINGIRASDQETGFPRPQILGNYLFVLDEYFPSLLMLVRWCNKEAAEIKRTAGFNAMLIDENLVGSRPEGAPKCMVIPEDLARQLETLAAFREAHESAAKQ
;
A
#
# COMPACT_ATOMS: atom_id res chain seq x y z
N MET A 1 -5.20 -11.86 26.18
CA MET A 1 -4.08 -12.52 26.88
C MET A 1 -4.04 -12.20 28.39
N LYS A 2 -3.92 -10.93 28.84
CA LYS A 2 -3.84 -10.57 30.27
C LYS A 2 -5.02 -11.06 31.12
N THR A 3 -6.26 -10.91 30.64
CA THR A 3 -7.47 -11.37 31.32
C THR A 3 -7.55 -12.89 31.45
N ARG A 4 -7.00 -13.62 30.46
CA ARG A 4 -7.04 -15.10 30.45
C ARG A 4 -6.03 -15.70 31.42
N ILE A 5 -4.82 -15.15 31.45
CA ILE A 5 -3.78 -15.53 32.44
C ILE A 5 -4.28 -15.25 33.85
N LEU A 6 -4.99 -14.13 34.05
CA LEU A 6 -5.61 -13.81 35.34
C LEU A 6 -6.67 -14.85 35.74
N ILE A 7 -7.55 -15.25 34.83
CA ILE A 7 -8.56 -16.29 35.10
C ILE A 7 -7.89 -17.62 35.47
N ILE A 8 -6.94 -18.10 34.66
CA ILE A 8 -6.20 -19.34 34.93
C ILE A 8 -5.46 -19.26 36.27
N GLY A 9 -4.85 -18.11 36.57
CA GLY A 9 -4.18 -17.85 37.84
C GLY A 9 -5.14 -17.93 39.03
N ILE A 10 -6.34 -17.37 38.92
CA ILE A 10 -7.38 -17.45 39.96
C ILE A 10 -7.82 -18.90 40.16
N PHE A 11 -8.10 -19.65 39.09
CA PHE A 11 -8.53 -21.05 39.18
C PHE A 11 -7.44 -21.97 39.75
N ALA A 12 -6.18 -21.75 39.38
CA ALA A 12 -5.04 -22.47 39.93
C ALA A 12 -4.84 -22.13 41.42
N PHE A 13 -4.92 -20.85 41.79
CA PHE A 13 -4.81 -20.40 43.17
C PHE A 13 -5.93 -20.97 44.06
N LEU A 14 -7.18 -20.93 43.60
CA LEU A 14 -8.30 -21.56 44.29
C LEU A 14 -8.09 -23.07 44.42
N SER A 15 -7.64 -23.76 43.38
CA SER A 15 -7.32 -25.19 43.45
C SER A 15 -6.30 -25.49 44.56
N VAL A 16 -5.24 -24.69 44.66
CA VAL A 16 -4.22 -24.84 45.70
C VAL A 16 -4.80 -24.58 47.09
N ILE A 17 -5.62 -23.56 47.28
CA ILE A 17 -6.29 -23.29 48.56
C ILE A 17 -7.18 -24.47 48.98
N PHE A 18 -8.01 -24.96 48.07
CA PHE A 18 -8.95 -26.05 48.37
C PHE A 18 -8.20 -27.36 48.65
N LEU A 19 -7.17 -27.69 47.86
CA LEU A 19 -6.33 -28.86 48.09
C LEU A 19 -5.49 -28.73 49.38
N TYR A 20 -5.00 -27.54 49.71
CA TYR A 20 -4.31 -27.29 50.98
C TYR A 20 -5.25 -27.46 52.18
N GLY A 21 -6.51 -27.01 52.03
CA GLY A 21 -7.55 -27.19 53.03
C GLY A 21 -7.83 -28.67 53.37
N VAL A 22 -7.70 -29.59 52.40
CA VAL A 22 -7.87 -31.04 52.62
C VAL A 22 -6.90 -31.58 53.68
N TYR A 23 -5.72 -31.00 53.81
CA TYR A 23 -4.68 -31.46 54.75
C TYR A 23 -4.73 -30.79 56.13
N GLN A 24 -5.73 -29.95 56.41
CA GLN A 24 -5.83 -29.28 57.71
C GLN A 24 -6.31 -30.23 58.83
N PRO A 25 -5.62 -30.28 59.99
CA PRO A 25 -6.04 -31.13 61.11
C PRO A 25 -7.39 -30.68 61.68
N GLY A 26 -8.32 -31.62 61.88
CA GLY A 26 -9.61 -31.35 62.53
C GLY A 26 -10.82 -31.24 61.58
N LEU A 27 -10.64 -31.45 60.28
CA LEU A 27 -11.75 -31.59 59.33
C LEU A 27 -12.39 -32.98 59.42
N SER A 28 -13.72 -33.02 59.33
CA SER A 28 -14.46 -34.26 59.15
C SER A 28 -14.18 -34.86 57.77
N ASP A 29 -14.21 -36.20 57.66
CA ASP A 29 -14.03 -36.92 56.38
C ASP A 29 -14.96 -36.36 55.29
N LYS A 30 -16.19 -35.97 55.66
CA LYS A 30 -17.17 -35.39 54.74
C LYS A 30 -16.71 -34.04 54.17
N ASP A 31 -16.11 -33.19 54.99
CA ASP A 31 -15.68 -31.85 54.58
C ASP A 31 -14.40 -31.92 53.73
N SER A 32 -13.50 -32.85 54.07
CA SER A 32 -12.31 -33.12 53.26
C SER A 32 -12.67 -33.57 51.83
N GLY A 33 -13.72 -34.40 51.68
CA GLY A 33 -14.23 -34.84 50.39
C GLY A 33 -14.82 -33.70 49.55
N ILE A 34 -15.49 -32.74 50.19
CA ILE A 34 -16.02 -31.54 49.51
C ILE A 34 -14.87 -30.67 48.99
N LEU A 35 -13.84 -30.42 49.82
CA LEU A 35 -12.68 -29.62 49.44
C LEU A 35 -11.88 -30.27 48.30
N ALA A 36 -11.70 -31.60 48.33
CA ALA A 36 -11.03 -32.35 47.27
C ALA A 36 -11.80 -32.28 45.94
N ASN A 37 -13.14 -32.42 45.97
CA ASN A 37 -13.99 -32.28 44.78
C ASN A 37 -13.96 -30.87 44.20
N LEU A 38 -13.96 -29.83 45.05
CA LEU A 38 -13.83 -28.45 44.61
C LEU A 38 -12.45 -28.18 43.98
N GLY A 39 -11.38 -28.61 44.66
CA GLY A 39 -10.02 -28.45 44.15
C GLY A 39 -9.80 -29.13 42.80
N THR A 40 -10.24 -30.38 42.66
CA THR A 40 -10.18 -31.11 41.38
C THR A 40 -11.07 -30.49 40.30
N GLY A 41 -12.26 -29.99 40.66
CA GLY A 41 -13.14 -29.25 39.76
C GLY A 41 -12.51 -27.96 39.22
N PHE A 42 -11.80 -27.20 40.06
CA PHE A 42 -11.09 -26.01 39.64
C PHE A 42 -9.91 -26.32 38.71
N VAL A 43 -9.14 -27.40 38.98
CA VAL A 43 -8.08 -27.88 38.07
C VAL A 43 -8.67 -28.29 36.71
N GLY A 44 -9.76 -29.07 36.72
CA GLY A 44 -10.44 -29.49 35.49
C GLY A 44 -10.96 -28.32 34.67
N THR A 45 -11.50 -27.29 35.35
CA THR A 45 -11.96 -26.06 34.69
C THR A 45 -10.80 -25.27 34.09
N ALA A 46 -9.70 -25.08 34.84
CA ALA A 46 -8.51 -24.39 34.34
C ALA A 46 -7.92 -25.08 33.10
N LEU A 47 -7.81 -26.41 33.14
CA LEU A 47 -7.33 -27.22 32.03
C LEU A 47 -8.26 -27.10 30.81
N THR A 48 -9.58 -27.14 31.04
CA THR A 48 -10.57 -26.98 29.95
C THR A 48 -10.46 -25.62 29.29
N VAL A 49 -10.36 -24.54 30.07
CA VAL A 49 -10.18 -23.18 29.54
C VAL A 49 -8.90 -23.08 28.70
N LEU A 50 -7.79 -23.66 29.17
CA LEU A 50 -6.52 -23.71 28.42
C LEU A 50 -6.67 -24.45 27.08
N ILE A 51 -7.29 -25.63 27.09
CA ILE A 51 -7.49 -26.44 25.87
C ILE A 51 -8.41 -25.71 24.88
N VAL A 52 -9.53 -25.16 25.35
CA VAL A 52 -10.47 -24.43 24.51
C VAL A 52 -9.82 -23.20 23.89
N ASP A 53 -9.05 -22.45 24.67
CA ASP A 53 -8.37 -21.25 24.17
C ASP A 53 -7.31 -21.60 23.12
N TRP A 54 -6.50 -22.63 23.39
CA TRP A 54 -5.52 -23.13 22.43
C TRP A 54 -6.18 -23.64 21.13
N LEU A 55 -7.30 -24.37 21.24
CA LEU A 55 -8.04 -24.86 20.09
C LEU A 55 -8.67 -23.70 19.30
N TYR A 56 -9.18 -22.68 19.99
CA TYR A 56 -9.76 -21.49 19.39
C TYR A 56 -8.70 -20.68 18.64
N GLU A 57 -7.55 -20.38 19.26
CA GLU A 57 -6.45 -19.67 18.63
C GLU A 57 -5.92 -20.42 17.41
N ARG A 58 -5.78 -21.75 17.51
CA ARG A 58 -5.34 -22.59 16.39
C ARG A 58 -6.33 -22.55 15.24
N ARG A 59 -7.63 -22.63 15.51
CA ARG A 59 -8.69 -22.56 14.49
C ARG A 59 -8.78 -21.19 13.86
N GLU A 60 -8.71 -20.12 14.66
CA GLU A 60 -8.81 -18.76 14.14
C GLU A 60 -7.58 -18.42 13.29
N THR A 61 -6.37 -18.80 13.72
CA THR A 61 -5.15 -18.66 12.91
C THR A 61 -5.27 -19.41 11.58
N ALA A 62 -5.73 -20.66 11.62
CA ALA A 62 -5.92 -21.46 10.41
C ALA A 62 -6.99 -20.86 9.48
N ARG A 63 -8.03 -20.21 10.03
CA ARG A 63 -9.09 -19.55 9.27
C ARG A 63 -8.64 -18.21 8.67
N GLN A 64 -7.82 -17.45 9.40
CA GLN A 64 -7.32 -16.15 8.96
C GLN A 64 -6.18 -16.25 7.96
N LEU A 65 -5.36 -17.29 8.04
CA LEU A 65 -4.18 -17.42 7.18
C LEU A 65 -4.49 -17.35 5.66
N PRO A 66 -5.46 -18.11 5.11
CA PRO A 66 -5.79 -18.00 3.69
C PRO A 66 -6.25 -16.58 3.31
N LYS A 67 -6.97 -15.91 4.21
CA LYS A 67 -7.41 -14.53 4.02
C LYS A 67 -6.21 -13.60 3.95
N ARG A 68 -5.28 -13.68 4.92
CA ARG A 68 -4.04 -12.88 4.95
C ARG A 68 -3.21 -13.06 3.69
N ILE A 69 -3.07 -14.29 3.19
CA ILE A 69 -2.36 -14.57 1.93
C ILE A 69 -3.01 -13.85 0.75
N VAL A 70 -4.35 -13.87 0.65
CA VAL A 70 -5.09 -13.17 -0.41
C VAL A 70 -4.95 -11.65 -0.28
N VAL A 71 -5.07 -11.10 0.94
CA VAL A 71 -4.87 -9.66 1.18
C VAL A 71 -3.47 -9.23 0.75
N HIS A 72 -2.45 -9.97 1.21
CA HIS A 72 -1.06 -9.72 0.87
C HIS A 72 -0.87 -9.72 -0.65
N GLU A 73 -1.41 -10.71 -1.36
CA GLU A 73 -1.27 -10.79 -2.82
C GLU A 73 -1.96 -9.64 -3.54
N ASP A 74 -3.19 -9.28 -3.14
CA ASP A 74 -3.91 -8.16 -3.76
C ASP A 74 -3.16 -6.83 -3.55
N VAL A 75 -2.63 -6.58 -2.34
CA VAL A 75 -1.82 -5.38 -2.05
C VAL A 75 -0.48 -5.41 -2.80
N ARG A 76 0.19 -6.57 -2.85
CA ARG A 76 1.46 -6.74 -3.58
C ARG A 76 1.29 -6.44 -5.06
N LEU A 77 0.18 -6.88 -5.68
CA LEU A 77 -0.14 -6.59 -7.07
C LEU A 77 -0.43 -5.10 -7.31
N LEU A 78 -1.13 -4.42 -6.39
CA LEU A 78 -1.32 -2.97 -6.44
C LEU A 78 0.02 -2.23 -6.42
N VAL A 79 0.93 -2.60 -5.51
CA VAL A 79 2.27 -2.01 -5.40
C VAL A 79 3.08 -2.28 -6.66
N ALA A 80 3.14 -3.53 -7.12
CA ALA A 80 3.91 -3.92 -8.30
C ALA A 80 3.43 -3.17 -9.57
N ARG A 81 2.11 -3.01 -9.74
CA ARG A 81 1.54 -2.21 -10.84
C ARG A 81 1.89 -0.74 -10.73
N SER A 82 1.81 -0.16 -9.53
CA SER A 82 2.15 1.24 -9.29
C SER A 82 3.63 1.52 -9.58
N VAL A 83 4.53 0.69 -9.05
CA VAL A 83 5.97 0.77 -9.29
C VAL A 83 6.28 0.57 -10.77
N GLY A 84 5.70 -0.45 -11.39
CA GLY A 84 5.88 -0.74 -12.82
C GLY A 84 5.42 0.41 -13.70
N PHE A 85 4.30 1.07 -13.37
CA PHE A 85 3.82 2.25 -14.08
C PHE A 85 4.86 3.38 -14.06
N TRP A 86 5.34 3.77 -12.88
CA TRP A 86 6.31 4.86 -12.74
C TRP A 86 7.68 4.52 -13.31
N PHE A 87 8.14 3.27 -13.16
CA PHE A 87 9.38 2.81 -13.76
C PHE A 87 9.32 2.86 -15.29
N ASN A 88 8.21 2.43 -15.88
CA ASN A 88 8.00 2.53 -17.33
C ASN A 88 7.93 3.98 -17.81
N ALA A 89 7.30 4.88 -17.04
CA ALA A 89 7.28 6.31 -17.33
C ALA A 89 8.71 6.90 -17.32
N TYR A 90 9.51 6.56 -16.31
CA TYR A 90 10.91 6.96 -16.21
C TYR A 90 11.74 6.44 -17.39
N MET A 91 11.64 5.14 -17.66
CA MET A 91 12.34 4.49 -18.77
C MET A 91 12.01 5.15 -20.11
N ALA A 92 10.75 5.52 -20.32
CA ALA A 92 10.26 6.08 -21.57
C ALA A 92 10.61 7.56 -21.77
N SER A 93 10.85 8.35 -20.71
CA SER A 93 10.97 9.81 -20.80
C SER A 93 12.29 10.41 -20.34
N VAL A 94 12.94 9.82 -19.33
CA VAL A 94 14.08 10.48 -18.67
C VAL A 94 15.39 10.03 -19.31
N PRO A 95 16.26 10.91 -19.82
CA PRO A 95 17.57 10.51 -20.34
C PRO A 95 18.53 10.08 -19.21
N GLY A 96 19.58 9.32 -19.56
CA GLY A 96 20.62 8.91 -18.61
C GLY A 96 20.34 7.59 -17.88
N GLU A 97 20.94 7.43 -16.70
CA GLU A 97 20.90 6.18 -15.93
C GLU A 97 19.50 5.83 -15.41
N LEU A 98 19.17 4.54 -15.40
CA LEU A 98 17.93 4.04 -14.83
C LEU A 98 18.03 3.95 -13.30
N PRO A 99 16.94 4.18 -12.57
CA PRO A 99 16.92 3.93 -11.14
C PRO A 99 17.10 2.43 -10.89
N THR A 100 18.06 2.09 -10.04
CA THR A 100 18.41 0.70 -9.69
C THR A 100 17.52 0.12 -8.60
N SER A 101 16.73 0.95 -7.92
CA SER A 101 15.84 0.51 -6.84
C SER A 101 14.53 1.30 -6.81
N ILE A 102 13.51 0.71 -6.19
CA ILE A 102 12.20 1.37 -5.97
C ILE A 102 12.39 2.66 -5.16
N ALA A 103 13.24 2.62 -4.13
CA ALA A 103 13.52 3.80 -3.30
C ALA A 103 14.12 4.95 -4.11
N HIS A 104 15.02 4.67 -5.07
CA HIS A 104 15.57 5.69 -5.95
C HIS A 104 14.54 6.18 -6.99
N LEU A 105 13.68 5.30 -7.52
CA LEU A 105 12.64 5.68 -8.48
C LEU A 105 11.65 6.70 -7.90
N ILE A 106 11.25 6.54 -6.65
CA ILE A 106 10.20 7.34 -6.02
C ILE A 106 10.72 8.57 -5.26
N GLN A 107 12.03 8.80 -5.29
CA GLN A 107 12.63 10.03 -4.76
C GLN A 107 12.10 11.26 -5.52
N PRO A 108 11.92 12.41 -4.84
CA PRO A 108 11.44 13.64 -5.47
C PRO A 108 12.21 13.99 -6.76
N GLU A 109 13.53 13.82 -6.75
CA GLU A 109 14.41 14.10 -7.89
C GLU A 109 14.08 13.23 -9.11
N SER A 110 13.78 11.95 -8.90
CA SER A 110 13.39 11.04 -9.98
C SER A 110 12.01 11.37 -10.53
N ILE A 111 11.08 11.76 -9.66
CA ILE A 111 9.74 12.17 -10.07
C ILE A 111 9.77 13.50 -10.83
N ASP A 112 10.57 14.46 -10.39
CA ASP A 112 10.74 15.74 -11.08
C ASP A 112 11.38 15.56 -12.45
N LYS A 113 12.31 14.60 -12.60
CA LYS A 113 12.81 14.21 -13.91
C LYS A 113 11.69 13.72 -14.83
N ILE A 114 10.81 12.83 -14.36
CA ILE A 114 9.64 12.36 -15.14
C ILE A 114 8.76 13.55 -15.51
N ARG A 115 8.43 14.41 -14.54
CA ARG A 115 7.58 15.60 -14.75
C ARG A 115 8.15 16.55 -15.79
N GLY A 116 9.46 16.78 -15.78
CA GLY A 116 10.13 17.69 -16.71
C GLY A 116 10.33 17.11 -18.12
N HIS A 117 10.42 15.79 -18.27
CA HIS A 117 10.78 15.18 -19.55
C HIS A 117 9.63 14.45 -20.26
N LEU A 118 8.58 14.01 -19.55
CA LEU A 118 7.52 13.22 -20.16
C LEU A 118 6.64 14.09 -21.05
N ASP A 119 6.74 13.91 -22.37
CA ASP A 119 5.85 14.53 -23.35
C ASP A 119 4.49 13.83 -23.37
N MET A 120 3.43 14.58 -23.05
CA MET A 120 2.06 14.08 -22.97
C MET A 120 1.47 13.73 -24.34
N ASN A 121 1.99 14.29 -25.43
CA ASN A 121 1.60 13.93 -26.80
C ASN A 121 2.24 12.64 -27.30
N SER A 122 3.34 12.22 -26.67
CA SER A 122 4.04 11.02 -27.09
C SER A 122 3.23 9.74 -26.81
N VAL A 123 3.64 8.65 -27.46
CA VAL A 123 2.92 7.37 -27.46
C VAL A 123 3.72 6.32 -26.69
N PRO A 124 3.33 5.97 -25.45
CA PRO A 124 3.98 4.90 -24.68
C PRO A 124 3.89 3.55 -25.40
N ASN A 125 4.75 2.61 -25.00
CA ASN A 125 4.77 1.26 -25.55
C ASN A 125 3.66 0.38 -24.93
N VAL A 126 2.40 0.71 -25.23
CA VAL A 126 1.21 0.05 -24.67
C VAL A 126 0.25 -0.39 -25.78
N THR A 127 -0.59 -1.37 -25.46
CA THR A 127 -1.65 -1.87 -26.35
C THR A 127 -3.02 -1.63 -25.71
N PRO A 128 -4.00 -1.02 -26.40
CA PRO A 128 -3.89 -0.43 -27.74
C PRO A 128 -2.99 0.82 -27.77
N ARG A 129 -2.55 1.22 -28.96
CA ARG A 129 -1.67 2.39 -29.15
C ARG A 129 -2.46 3.67 -28.86
N ARG A 130 -1.95 4.48 -27.94
CA ARG A 130 -2.60 5.71 -27.43
C ARG A 130 -1.58 6.68 -26.86
N THR A 131 -1.93 7.95 -26.70
CA THR A 131 -1.04 8.97 -26.11
C THR A 131 -1.04 8.92 -24.59
N TRP A 132 -0.06 9.57 -23.96
CA TRP A 132 -0.04 9.73 -22.49
C TRP A 132 -1.26 10.49 -21.96
N TRP A 133 -1.83 11.41 -22.74
CA TRP A 133 -3.12 12.04 -22.42
C TRP A 133 -4.25 11.06 -22.13
N GLN A 134 -4.28 9.94 -22.82
CA GLN A 134 -5.31 8.91 -22.64
C GLN A 134 -4.85 7.88 -21.60
N PHE A 135 -3.59 7.45 -21.72
CA PHE A 135 -3.07 6.35 -20.91
C PHE A 135 -2.94 6.70 -19.42
N LEU A 136 -2.39 7.87 -19.07
CA LEU A 136 -2.15 8.23 -17.66
C LEU A 136 -3.46 8.31 -16.86
N PRO A 137 -4.51 9.04 -17.29
CA PRO A 137 -5.78 9.08 -16.55
C PRO A 137 -6.40 7.69 -16.35
N GLU A 138 -6.38 6.83 -17.37
CA GLU A 138 -6.89 5.46 -17.26
C GLU A 138 -6.11 4.63 -16.24
N GLN A 139 -4.77 4.68 -16.26
CA GLN A 139 -3.95 3.96 -15.27
C GLN A 139 -4.22 4.45 -13.85
N THR A 140 -4.39 5.74 -13.66
CA THR A 140 -4.72 6.33 -12.36
C THR A 140 -6.09 5.85 -11.86
N ILE A 141 -7.11 5.79 -12.74
CA ILE A 141 -8.43 5.22 -12.42
C ILE A 141 -8.31 3.75 -12.03
N ASP A 142 -7.60 2.96 -12.82
CA ASP A 142 -7.43 1.53 -12.56
C ASP A 142 -6.77 1.29 -11.20
N LEU A 143 -5.69 2.00 -10.90
CA LEU A 143 -4.99 1.91 -9.62
C LEU A 143 -5.86 2.33 -8.44
N LYS A 144 -6.64 3.42 -8.59
CA LYS A 144 -7.58 3.87 -7.57
C LYS A 144 -8.67 2.84 -7.30
N ASN A 145 -9.30 2.32 -8.35
CA ASN A 145 -10.33 1.28 -8.25
C ASN A 145 -9.78 0.00 -7.60
N LEU A 146 -8.54 -0.38 -7.90
CA LEU A 146 -7.85 -1.50 -7.25
C LEU A 146 -7.68 -1.26 -5.75
N ALA A 147 -7.19 -0.09 -5.36
CA ALA A 147 -7.01 0.27 -3.95
C ALA A 147 -8.35 0.30 -3.20
N GLU A 148 -9.39 0.92 -3.76
CA GLU A 148 -10.73 0.95 -3.17
C GLU A 148 -11.33 -0.45 -3.04
N LYS A 149 -11.16 -1.31 -4.04
CA LYS A 149 -11.60 -2.71 -3.99
C LYS A 149 -10.90 -3.49 -2.88
N ILE A 150 -9.61 -3.26 -2.66
CA ILE A 150 -8.85 -3.86 -1.55
C ILE A 150 -9.43 -3.40 -0.21
N LEU A 151 -9.65 -2.10 -0.03
CA LEU A 151 -10.22 -1.55 1.20
C LEU A 151 -11.61 -2.13 1.49
N HIS A 152 -12.47 -2.23 0.47
CA HIS A 152 -13.81 -2.78 0.63
C HIS A 152 -13.80 -4.29 0.92
N ARG A 153 -13.00 -5.07 0.19
CA ARG A 153 -12.99 -6.53 0.28
C ARG A 153 -12.32 -7.03 1.57
N HIS A 154 -11.31 -6.29 2.04
CA HIS A 154 -10.38 -6.76 3.07
C HIS A 154 -10.36 -5.89 4.32
N SER A 155 -11.35 -5.01 4.52
CA SER A 155 -11.44 -4.10 5.68
C SER A 155 -11.33 -4.80 7.04
N GLU A 156 -11.86 -6.01 7.17
CA GLU A 156 -11.81 -6.79 8.42
C GLU A 156 -10.48 -7.52 8.66
N ILE A 157 -9.64 -7.65 7.62
CA ILE A 157 -8.44 -8.50 7.64
C ILE A 157 -7.17 -7.66 7.57
N LEU A 158 -7.21 -6.54 6.84
CA LEU A 158 -6.11 -5.58 6.78
C LEU A 158 -5.79 -5.09 8.18
N ASP A 159 -4.52 -5.15 8.55
CA ASP A 159 -4.07 -4.48 9.75
C ASP A 159 -4.20 -2.95 9.57
N PRO A 160 -4.27 -2.18 10.67
CA PRO A 160 -4.48 -0.74 10.60
C PRO A 160 -3.42 0.02 9.80
N GLU A 161 -2.17 -0.45 9.79
CA GLU A 161 -1.08 0.17 9.04
C GLU A 161 -1.31 -0.01 7.53
N ALA A 162 -1.56 -1.24 7.09
CA ALA A 162 -1.87 -1.56 5.69
C ALA A 162 -3.12 -0.82 5.19
N TYR A 163 -4.20 -0.84 5.98
CA TYR A 163 -5.44 -0.16 5.63
C TYR A 163 -5.21 1.34 5.41
N ARG A 164 -4.51 1.99 6.35
CA ARG A 164 -4.18 3.42 6.24
C ARG A 164 -3.36 3.71 5.00
N LEU A 165 -2.33 2.90 4.71
CA LEU A 165 -1.45 3.10 3.57
C LEU A 165 -2.16 2.91 2.22
N VAL A 166 -3.02 1.89 2.09
CA VAL A 166 -3.84 1.69 0.89
C VAL A 166 -4.85 2.83 0.73
N SER A 167 -5.46 3.30 1.82
CA SER A 167 -6.38 4.44 1.81
C SER A 167 -5.68 5.73 1.39
N GLN A 168 -4.49 6.00 1.93
CA GLN A 168 -3.69 7.16 1.52
C GLN A 168 -3.36 7.06 0.03
N LEU A 169 -2.88 5.91 -0.44
CA LEU A 169 -2.58 5.70 -1.86
C LEU A 169 -3.81 5.96 -2.75
N ALA A 170 -4.99 5.48 -2.37
CA ALA A 170 -6.25 5.72 -3.10
C ALA A 170 -6.65 7.20 -3.15
N GLN A 171 -6.43 7.93 -2.06
CA GLN A 171 -6.82 9.34 -1.91
C GLN A 171 -5.80 10.31 -2.53
N SER A 172 -4.52 9.95 -2.53
CA SER A 172 -3.43 10.78 -3.06
C SER A 172 -3.28 10.66 -4.58
N LEU A 173 -3.91 9.66 -5.22
CA LEU A 173 -3.93 9.57 -6.68
C LEU A 173 -4.72 10.76 -7.26
N ILE A 174 -4.13 11.43 -8.24
CA ILE A 174 -4.74 12.60 -8.89
C ILE A 174 -6.06 12.19 -9.55
N ASP A 175 -7.08 13.04 -9.40
CA ASP A 175 -8.32 12.83 -10.13
C ASP A 175 -8.02 12.94 -11.66
N PRO A 176 -8.26 11.88 -12.44
CA PRO A 176 -8.07 11.87 -13.90
C PRO A 176 -8.76 13.04 -14.61
N ASN A 177 -9.88 13.52 -14.05
CA ASN A 177 -10.65 14.62 -14.61
C ASN A 177 -9.92 15.95 -14.50
N ILE A 178 -8.97 16.11 -13.57
CA ILE A 178 -8.18 17.34 -13.45
C ILE A 178 -7.28 17.50 -14.68
N ILE A 179 -6.56 16.45 -15.08
CA ILE A 179 -5.66 16.49 -16.24
C ILE A 179 -6.45 16.79 -17.52
N ASN A 180 -7.57 16.09 -17.71
CA ASN A 180 -8.44 16.29 -18.88
C ASN A 180 -9.12 17.66 -18.85
N GLY A 181 -9.55 18.13 -17.68
CA GLY A 181 -10.17 19.44 -17.50
C GLY A 181 -9.21 20.59 -17.79
N ILE A 182 -7.97 20.51 -17.31
CA ILE A 182 -6.93 21.51 -17.64
C ILE A 182 -6.69 21.54 -19.14
N ARG A 183 -6.55 20.38 -19.78
CA ARG A 183 -6.36 20.31 -21.24
C ARG A 183 -7.54 20.89 -22.01
N ALA A 184 -8.76 20.58 -21.62
CA ALA A 184 -9.97 21.12 -22.25
C ALA A 184 -10.05 22.65 -22.08
N SER A 185 -9.76 23.14 -20.88
CA SER A 185 -9.69 24.56 -20.57
C SER A 185 -8.61 25.29 -21.36
N ASP A 186 -7.40 24.72 -21.47
CA ASP A 186 -6.32 25.26 -22.29
C ASP A 186 -6.74 25.34 -23.78
N GLN A 187 -7.47 24.34 -24.28
CA GLN A 187 -7.99 24.33 -25.67
C GLN A 187 -9.09 25.37 -25.92
N GLU A 188 -10.01 25.52 -24.97
CA GLU A 188 -11.12 26.48 -25.07
C GLU A 188 -10.63 27.93 -25.00
N THR A 189 -9.66 28.20 -24.13
CA THR A 189 -9.09 29.54 -23.92
C THR A 189 -7.95 29.87 -24.89
N GLY A 190 -7.45 28.88 -25.64
CA GLY A 190 -6.26 29.01 -26.47
C GLY A 190 -4.97 29.21 -25.66
N PHE A 191 -4.95 28.83 -24.39
CA PHE A 191 -3.78 28.98 -23.52
C PHE A 191 -2.68 27.98 -23.92
N PRO A 192 -1.48 28.44 -24.35
CA PRO A 192 -0.44 27.58 -24.90
C PRO A 192 0.43 26.94 -23.80
N ARG A 193 -0.17 26.14 -22.92
CA ARG A 193 0.58 25.43 -21.86
C ARG A 193 1.54 24.40 -22.47
N PRO A 194 2.82 24.33 -22.03
CA PRO A 194 3.74 23.31 -22.52
C PRO A 194 3.28 21.91 -22.13
N GLN A 195 3.39 20.97 -23.06
CA GLN A 195 2.76 19.65 -23.01
C GLN A 195 3.60 18.59 -22.29
N ILE A 196 4.32 19.00 -21.25
CA ILE A 196 5.06 18.13 -20.34
C ILE A 196 4.23 17.78 -19.12
N LEU A 197 4.39 16.57 -18.57
CA LEU A 197 3.62 16.08 -17.42
C LEU A 197 3.61 17.06 -16.24
N GLY A 198 4.73 17.71 -15.95
CA GLY A 198 4.89 18.62 -14.80
C GLY A 198 3.90 19.79 -14.77
N ASN A 199 3.35 20.20 -15.91
CA ASN A 199 2.38 21.29 -16.02
C ASN A 199 0.92 20.86 -15.77
N TYR A 200 0.68 19.55 -15.65
CA TYR A 200 -0.64 18.94 -15.45
C TYR A 200 -0.70 18.05 -14.20
N LEU A 201 0.45 17.57 -13.73
CA LEU A 201 0.60 16.76 -12.53
C LEU A 201 1.06 17.63 -11.36
N PHE A 202 0.15 17.84 -10.40
CA PHE A 202 0.46 18.53 -9.14
C PHE A 202 0.75 17.51 -8.04
N VAL A 203 1.74 17.84 -7.22
CA VAL A 203 2.07 17.34 -5.88
C VAL A 203 1.45 15.98 -5.48
N LEU A 204 2.31 14.96 -5.43
CA LEU A 204 2.00 13.59 -5.00
C LEU A 204 2.65 13.26 -3.65
N ASP A 205 2.67 14.22 -2.73
CA ASP A 205 3.49 14.20 -1.51
C ASP A 205 3.22 12.99 -0.62
N GLU A 206 1.97 12.54 -0.52
CA GLU A 206 1.61 11.38 0.29
C GLU A 206 1.65 10.06 -0.50
N TYR A 207 1.56 10.12 -1.83
CA TYR A 207 1.44 8.94 -2.68
C TYR A 207 2.74 8.11 -2.68
N PHE A 208 3.88 8.74 -2.98
CA PHE A 208 5.16 8.04 -3.10
C PHE A 208 5.68 7.49 -1.76
N PRO A 209 5.61 8.22 -0.63
CA PRO A 209 5.95 7.67 0.68
C PRO A 209 5.05 6.50 1.07
N SER A 210 3.74 6.60 0.81
CA SER A 210 2.80 5.51 1.09
C SER A 210 3.11 4.26 0.27
N LEU A 211 3.46 4.45 -1.02
CA LEU A 211 3.89 3.35 -1.89
C LEU A 211 5.15 2.65 -1.34
N LEU A 212 6.16 3.40 -0.87
CA LEU A 212 7.35 2.81 -0.25
C LEU A 212 7.03 2.03 1.03
N MET A 213 6.16 2.57 1.88
CA MET A 213 5.73 1.89 3.09
C MET A 213 4.97 0.61 2.77
N LEU A 214 4.15 0.59 1.72
CA LEU A 214 3.47 -0.62 1.26
C LEU A 214 4.45 -1.68 0.74
N VAL A 215 5.54 -1.29 0.06
CA VAL A 215 6.61 -2.24 -0.31
C VAL A 215 7.16 -2.94 0.92
N ARG A 216 7.52 -2.16 1.94
CA ARG A 216 8.05 -2.70 3.21
C ARG A 216 7.03 -3.57 3.93
N TRP A 217 5.76 -3.15 3.93
CA TRP A 217 4.67 -3.91 4.52
C TRP A 217 4.49 -5.26 3.81
N CYS A 218 4.48 -5.31 2.48
CA CYS A 218 4.38 -6.57 1.72
C CYS A 218 5.52 -7.54 2.09
N ASN A 219 6.76 -7.04 2.11
CA ASN A 219 7.92 -7.88 2.44
C ASN A 219 7.88 -8.38 3.89
N LYS A 220 7.43 -7.55 4.84
CA LYS A 220 7.22 -7.93 6.25
C LYS A 220 6.10 -8.97 6.39
N GLU A 221 4.97 -8.77 5.74
CA GLU A 221 3.82 -9.68 5.80
C GLU A 221 4.13 -11.03 5.16
N ALA A 222 4.85 -11.04 4.04
CA ALA A 222 5.32 -12.27 3.41
C ALA A 222 6.25 -13.08 4.35
N ALA A 223 7.16 -12.41 5.06
CA ALA A 223 8.01 -13.06 6.06
C ALA A 223 7.19 -13.62 7.23
N GLU A 224 6.15 -12.91 7.67
CA GLU A 224 5.25 -13.34 8.74
C GLU A 224 4.41 -14.57 8.33
N ILE A 225 3.88 -14.57 7.11
CA ILE A 225 3.17 -15.72 6.53
C ILE A 225 4.09 -16.93 6.46
N LYS A 226 5.34 -16.76 6.02
CA LYS A 226 6.33 -17.84 6.00
C LYS A 226 6.62 -18.37 7.40
N ARG A 227 6.78 -17.48 8.39
CA ARG A 227 7.05 -17.86 9.78
C ARG A 227 5.89 -18.63 10.42
N THR A 228 4.66 -18.19 10.18
CA THR A 228 3.46 -18.74 10.84
C THR A 228 2.93 -19.99 10.16
N ALA A 229 3.05 -20.10 8.84
CA ALA A 229 2.43 -21.15 8.05
C ALA A 229 3.39 -22.01 7.21
N GLY A 230 4.68 -21.63 7.14
CA GLY A 230 5.63 -22.25 6.21
C GLY A 230 5.35 -21.94 4.74
N PHE A 231 4.39 -21.05 4.44
CA PHE A 231 4.03 -20.67 3.08
C PHE A 231 4.96 -19.58 2.55
N ASN A 232 5.60 -19.80 1.40
CA ASN A 232 6.47 -18.83 0.76
C ASN A 232 5.65 -17.85 -0.08
N ALA A 233 5.14 -16.79 0.55
CA ALA A 233 4.52 -15.68 -0.16
C ALA A 233 5.55 -14.92 -1.02
N MET A 234 5.12 -14.36 -2.15
CA MET A 234 6.00 -13.61 -3.05
C MET A 234 6.42 -12.28 -2.42
N LEU A 235 7.72 -11.98 -2.48
CA LEU A 235 8.26 -10.68 -2.08
C LEU A 235 8.13 -9.68 -3.22
N ILE A 236 8.26 -8.40 -2.89
CA ILE A 236 8.51 -7.33 -3.86
C ILE A 236 10.02 -7.18 -3.98
N ASP A 237 10.55 -7.41 -5.17
CA ASP A 237 11.96 -7.10 -5.46
C ASP A 237 12.13 -5.57 -5.45
N GLU A 238 12.95 -5.10 -4.53
CA GLU A 238 13.24 -3.67 -4.40
C GLU A 238 14.22 -3.19 -5.47
N ASN A 239 14.92 -4.12 -6.14
CA ASN A 239 15.81 -3.81 -7.25
C ASN A 239 15.00 -3.71 -8.54
N LEU A 240 15.31 -2.68 -9.31
CA LEU A 240 14.69 -2.44 -10.61
C LEU A 240 15.68 -2.85 -11.69
N VAL A 241 15.27 -3.79 -12.53
CA VAL A 241 16.04 -4.26 -13.68
C VAL A 241 15.32 -3.79 -14.93
N GLY A 242 16.00 -2.95 -15.71
CA GLY A 242 15.51 -2.48 -16.99
C GLY A 242 16.65 -2.35 -17.98
N SER A 243 16.33 -2.52 -19.26
CA SER A 243 17.24 -2.17 -20.36
C SER A 243 16.56 -1.10 -21.19
N ARG A 244 17.28 0.00 -21.47
CA ARG A 244 16.82 1.02 -22.40
C ARG A 244 17.51 0.76 -23.75
N PRO A 245 16.77 0.79 -24.88
CA PRO A 245 17.38 0.83 -26.20
C PRO A 245 18.34 2.02 -26.32
N GLU A 246 19.38 1.89 -27.13
CA GLU A 246 20.29 3.01 -27.41
C GLU A 246 19.53 4.21 -28.00
N GLY A 247 19.94 5.42 -27.59
CA GLY A 247 19.37 6.68 -28.06
C GLY A 247 18.51 7.40 -27.03
N ALA A 248 17.85 8.47 -27.49
CA ALA A 248 16.97 9.28 -26.65
C ALA A 248 15.70 8.48 -26.27
N PRO A 249 15.17 8.63 -25.04
CA PRO A 249 13.93 7.99 -24.65
C PRO A 249 12.77 8.40 -25.56
N LYS A 250 11.96 7.43 -25.99
CA LYS A 250 10.89 7.61 -27.00
C LYS A 250 9.85 8.67 -26.63
N CYS A 251 9.58 8.85 -25.35
CA CYS A 251 8.57 9.76 -24.81
C CYS A 251 9.19 10.99 -24.15
N MET A 252 10.48 11.24 -24.38
CA MET A 252 11.16 12.45 -23.94
C MET A 252 10.70 13.62 -24.81
N VAL A 253 10.33 14.73 -24.18
CA VAL A 253 10.11 16.00 -24.87
C VAL A 253 11.41 16.45 -25.54
N ILE A 254 11.32 16.84 -26.80
CA ILE A 254 12.47 17.36 -27.55
C ILE A 254 12.81 18.75 -26.96
N PRO A 255 14.07 19.02 -26.54
CA PRO A 255 14.43 20.29 -25.90
C PRO A 255 14.07 21.53 -26.72
N GLU A 256 14.25 21.47 -28.03
CA GLU A 256 13.92 22.55 -28.97
C GLU A 256 12.40 22.80 -29.02
N ASP A 257 11.59 21.74 -28.97
CA ASP A 257 10.13 21.84 -28.93
C ASP A 257 9.66 22.45 -27.61
N LEU A 258 10.26 22.06 -26.49
CA LEU A 258 9.94 22.62 -25.19
C LEU A 258 10.30 24.11 -25.12
N ALA A 259 11.48 24.50 -25.63
CA ALA A 259 11.90 25.90 -25.69
C ALA A 259 10.88 26.74 -26.47
N ARG A 260 10.47 26.26 -27.65
CA ARG A 260 9.43 26.91 -28.47
C ARG A 260 8.09 27.02 -27.76
N GLN A 261 7.67 25.98 -27.02
CA GLN A 261 6.42 26.02 -26.23
C GLN A 261 6.50 27.07 -25.11
N LEU A 262 7.65 27.18 -24.45
CA LEU A 262 7.87 28.18 -23.40
C LEU A 262 7.90 29.61 -23.95
N GLU A 263 8.53 29.85 -25.09
CA GLU A 263 8.49 31.14 -25.78
C GLU A 263 7.06 31.54 -26.17
N THR A 264 6.29 30.59 -26.70
CA THR A 264 4.86 30.80 -27.05
C THR A 264 4.05 31.18 -25.81
N LEU A 265 4.29 30.51 -24.67
CA LEU A 265 3.64 30.84 -23.40
C LEU A 265 4.02 32.23 -22.89
N ALA A 266 5.29 32.61 -22.99
CA ALA A 266 5.78 33.92 -22.57
C ALA A 266 5.10 35.03 -23.40
N ALA A 267 5.08 34.89 -24.73
CA ALA A 267 4.44 35.84 -25.64
C ALA A 267 2.92 35.98 -25.36
N PHE A 268 2.24 34.87 -25.07
CA PHE A 268 0.82 34.89 -24.70
C PHE A 268 0.56 35.71 -23.42
N ARG A 269 1.41 35.52 -22.39
CA ARG A 269 1.30 36.25 -21.12
C ARG A 269 1.52 37.75 -21.29
N GLU A 270 2.55 38.14 -22.04
CA GLU A 270 2.84 39.56 -22.33
C GLU A 270 1.68 40.25 -23.08
N ALA A 271 1.07 39.56 -24.05
CA ALA A 271 -0.09 40.08 -24.78
C ALA A 271 -1.31 40.28 -23.88
N HIS A 272 -1.61 39.33 -22.99
CA HIS A 272 -2.72 39.43 -22.03
C HIS A 272 -2.48 40.54 -20.99
N GLU A 273 -1.27 40.68 -20.45
CA GLU A 273 -0.94 41.76 -19.52
C GLU A 273 -1.04 43.14 -20.16
N SER A 274 -0.69 43.25 -21.45
CA SER A 274 -0.80 44.50 -22.21
C SER A 274 -2.26 44.88 -22.46
N ALA A 275 -3.12 43.90 -22.77
CA ALA A 275 -4.55 44.11 -22.95
C ALA A 275 -5.26 44.50 -21.64
N ALA A 276 -4.83 43.95 -20.50
CA ALA A 276 -5.42 44.27 -19.19
C ALA A 276 -5.09 45.68 -18.67
N LYS A 277 -4.08 46.35 -19.24
CA LYS A 277 -3.66 47.71 -18.86
C LYS A 277 -4.34 48.82 -19.68
N GLN A 278 -5.05 48.48 -20.75
CA GLN A 278 -5.79 49.42 -21.61
C GLN A 278 -7.24 49.53 -21.16
#